data_AF-A0A970WL82-F1
#
_entry.id   AF-A0A970WL82-F1
#
_cell.length_a   1.000
_cell.length_b   1.000
_cell.length_c   1.000
_cell.angle_alpha   90.00
_cell.angle_beta   90.00
_cell.angle_gamma   90.00
#
_symmetry.space_group_name_H-M   'P 1'
#
loop_
_entity.id
_entity.type
_entity.pdbx_description
1 polymer ?
#
loop_
_entity_poly.entity_id
_entity_poly.type
_entity_poly.pdbx_seq_one_letter_code
_entity_poly.pdbx_strand_id
1 'polypeptide(L)'
;MRHFSKTFVAAVASVLVFSSFAEYATAAEESKAPPKNRVVAMYFHRTQRCPTCQKMGSYTEEAIKTGFAGQLKDGTVELHFIDFQNEKNAAYTKAYKITGPALIVAKVADNKVAEFKDLKDIWSNVGDKKAFIKYVQDQIKAYEAAAK
;
A
#
# COMPACT_ATOMS: atom_id res chain seq x y z
N MET A 1 73.61 8.86 9.36
CA MET A 1 73.51 8.24 8.02
C MET A 1 72.32 8.89 7.33
N ARG A 2 72.54 9.82 6.38
CA ARG A 2 72.41 9.57 4.92
C ARG A 2 71.09 8.82 4.64
N HIS A 3 70.05 9.46 4.13
CA HIS A 3 69.98 9.90 2.74
C HIS A 3 69.13 11.16 2.52
N PHE A 4 69.74 12.13 1.85
CA PHE A 4 69.08 13.12 1.00
C PHE A 4 68.75 12.43 -0.33
N SER A 5 67.55 12.61 -0.90
CA SER A 5 67.40 12.71 -2.34
C SER A 5 66.12 13.45 -2.71
N LYS A 6 66.30 14.54 -3.45
CA LYS A 6 65.28 15.29 -4.18
C LYS A 6 65.17 14.70 -5.58
N THR A 7 63.97 14.54 -6.13
CA THR A 7 63.64 14.49 -7.57
C THR A 7 62.11 14.50 -7.67
N PHE A 8 61.42 15.63 -7.94
CA PHE A 8 61.17 16.35 -9.20
C PHE A 8 60.33 15.59 -10.25
N VAL A 9 59.31 16.29 -10.78
CA VAL A 9 58.49 16.07 -11.99
C VAL A 9 57.23 15.20 -11.77
N ALA A 10 55.99 15.58 -12.12
CA ALA A 10 55.46 16.58 -13.04
C ALA A 10 54.11 17.14 -12.57
N ALA A 11 53.90 18.43 -12.79
CA ALA A 11 52.56 18.98 -12.97
C ALA A 11 52.04 18.54 -14.34
N VAL A 12 50.83 17.96 -14.36
CA VAL A 12 49.96 18.02 -15.54
C VAL A 12 48.62 18.53 -15.04
N ALA A 13 48.39 19.83 -15.24
CA ALA A 13 47.06 20.38 -15.24
C ALA A 13 46.35 19.87 -16.50
N SER A 14 45.22 19.19 -16.36
CA SER A 14 44.30 18.97 -17.46
C SER A 14 42.86 19.12 -16.96
N VAL A 15 42.23 20.10 -17.59
CA VAL A 15 40.93 20.69 -17.38
C VAL A 15 39.78 19.68 -17.59
N LEU A 16 38.84 19.70 -16.65
CA LEU A 16 37.38 19.51 -16.75
C LEU A 16 36.83 18.46 -17.72
N VAL A 17 36.20 17.42 -17.15
CA VAL A 17 34.85 16.99 -17.55
C VAL A 17 34.06 16.62 -16.29
N PHE A 18 33.58 17.63 -15.56
CA PHE A 18 32.43 17.46 -14.66
C PHE A 18 31.17 17.40 -15.54
N SER A 19 30.90 16.23 -16.13
CA SER A 19 29.61 15.98 -16.78
C SER A 19 28.62 15.50 -15.73
N SER A 20 27.92 16.48 -15.18
CA SER A 20 26.55 16.45 -14.65
C SER A 20 25.86 15.08 -14.63
N PHE A 21 25.99 14.37 -13.51
CA PHE A 21 25.01 13.34 -13.08
C PHE A 21 23.98 13.96 -12.11
N ALA A 22 23.68 15.26 -12.27
CA ALA A 22 22.75 16.01 -11.42
C ALA A 22 21.39 16.26 -12.10
N GLU A 23 21.05 15.46 -13.12
CA GLU A 23 19.77 15.51 -13.84
C GLU A 23 19.07 14.15 -13.81
N TYR A 24 19.10 13.46 -12.68
CA TYR A 24 17.99 12.56 -12.35
C TYR A 24 17.06 13.33 -11.42
N ALA A 25 16.17 14.04 -12.12
CA ALA A 25 15.01 14.74 -11.62
C ALA A 25 14.52 14.22 -10.27
N THR A 26 14.58 15.14 -9.30
CA THR A 26 13.55 15.30 -8.28
C THR A 26 12.17 15.24 -8.94
N ALA A 27 11.59 14.05 -8.99
CA ALA A 27 10.15 13.87 -8.98
C ALA A 27 9.81 13.14 -7.68
N ALA A 28 10.03 13.85 -6.56
CA ALA A 28 9.23 13.55 -5.39
C ALA A 28 7.80 13.93 -5.78
N GLU A 29 7.00 12.93 -6.19
CA GLU A 29 5.56 13.12 -6.29
C GLU A 29 5.10 13.66 -4.94
N GLU A 30 4.63 14.90 -4.94
CA GLU A 30 4.06 15.54 -3.77
C GLU A 30 2.82 14.71 -3.40
N SER A 31 2.98 13.83 -2.40
CA SER A 31 1.92 12.94 -1.92
C SER A 31 0.78 13.79 -1.37
N LYS A 32 -0.20 14.10 -2.23
CA LYS A 32 -1.45 14.75 -1.84
C LYS A 32 -2.10 13.92 -0.74
N ALA A 33 -2.44 14.56 0.38
CA ALA A 33 -3.17 13.89 1.45
C ALA A 33 -4.48 13.29 0.90
N PRO A 34 -4.88 12.09 1.36
CA PRO A 34 -6.07 11.44 0.85
C PRO A 34 -7.32 12.30 1.13
N PRO A 35 -8.34 12.23 0.27
CA PRO A 35 -9.60 12.94 0.46
C PRO A 35 -10.24 12.66 1.83
N LYS A 36 -10.94 13.65 2.37
CA LYS A 36 -11.67 13.50 3.64
C LYS A 36 -12.71 12.38 3.58
N ASN A 37 -13.35 12.23 2.43
CA ASN A 37 -14.33 11.20 2.13
C ASN A 37 -13.70 10.17 1.21
N ARG A 38 -13.64 8.92 1.66
CA ARG A 38 -12.96 7.84 0.95
C ARG A 38 -13.42 6.47 1.45
N VAL A 39 -13.11 5.44 0.69
CA VAL A 39 -13.31 4.04 1.07
C VAL A 39 -11.96 3.42 1.39
N VAL A 40 -11.87 2.71 2.52
CA VAL A 40 -10.64 2.07 2.97
C VAL A 40 -10.88 0.57 3.07
N ALA A 41 -10.22 -0.20 2.22
CA ALA A 41 -10.19 -1.65 2.28
C ALA A 41 -8.98 -2.10 3.11
N MET A 42 -9.21 -2.91 4.14
CA MET A 42 -8.18 -3.41 5.05
C MET A 42 -8.23 -4.93 5.08
N TYR A 43 -7.21 -5.56 4.51
CA TYR A 43 -7.02 -7.01 4.63
C TYR A 43 -6.19 -7.33 5.87
N PHE A 44 -6.86 -7.80 6.92
CA PHE A 44 -6.23 -8.29 8.14
C PHE A 44 -5.72 -9.71 7.92
N HIS A 45 -4.44 -9.93 8.22
CA HIS A 45 -3.78 -11.21 8.08
C HIS A 45 -2.97 -11.56 9.33
N ARG A 46 -2.65 -12.85 9.51
CA ARG A 46 -1.68 -13.31 10.51
C ARG A 46 -0.26 -13.00 10.06
N THR A 47 0.71 -12.95 10.98
CA THR A 47 2.14 -12.82 10.63
C THR A 47 2.57 -13.95 9.71
N GLN A 48 2.23 -15.18 10.08
CA GLN A 48 2.43 -16.37 9.25
C GLN A 48 1.14 -16.70 8.51
N ARG A 49 1.18 -16.69 7.18
CA ARG A 49 0.00 -16.83 6.32
C ARG A 49 -0.01 -18.20 5.64
N CYS A 50 -1.08 -18.97 5.85
CA CYS A 50 -1.32 -20.20 5.12
C CYS A 50 -1.64 -19.90 3.63
N PRO A 51 -1.58 -20.90 2.72
CA PRO A 51 -1.82 -20.71 1.29
C PRO A 51 -3.16 -20.04 0.97
N THR A 52 -4.24 -20.41 1.67
CA THR A 52 -5.56 -19.78 1.49
C THR A 52 -5.57 -18.31 1.87
N CYS A 53 -4.90 -17.93 2.97
CA CYS A 53 -4.78 -16.53 3.39
C CYS A 53 -3.93 -15.71 2.41
N GLN A 54 -2.88 -16.30 1.83
CA GLN A 54 -2.10 -15.64 0.78
C GLN A 54 -2.97 -15.42 -0.45
N LYS A 55 -3.72 -16.44 -0.89
CA LYS A 55 -4.63 -16.36 -2.02
C LYS A 55 -5.69 -15.26 -1.85
N MET A 56 -6.38 -15.20 -0.71
CA MET A 56 -7.38 -14.15 -0.45
C MET A 56 -6.75 -12.75 -0.47
N GLY A 57 -5.55 -12.60 0.08
CA GLY A 57 -4.80 -11.34 0.01
C GLY A 57 -4.51 -10.92 -1.43
N SER A 58 -3.97 -11.82 -2.24
CA SER A 58 -3.67 -11.55 -3.64
C SER A 58 -4.92 -11.25 -4.47
N TYR A 59 -6.03 -11.97 -4.24
CA TYR A 59 -7.28 -11.71 -4.95
C TYR A 59 -7.91 -10.36 -4.54
N THR A 60 -7.78 -9.97 -3.26
CA THR A 60 -8.20 -8.65 -2.78
C THR A 60 -7.41 -7.55 -3.46
N GLU A 61 -6.08 -7.69 -3.49
CA GLU A 61 -5.19 -6.74 -4.16
C GLU A 61 -5.51 -6.60 -5.65
N GLU A 62 -5.69 -7.72 -6.34
CA GLU A 62 -6.05 -7.73 -7.76
C GLU A 62 -7.41 -7.09 -8.00
N ALA A 63 -8.42 -7.42 -7.20
CA ALA A 63 -9.77 -6.85 -7.33
C ALA A 63 -9.72 -5.33 -7.24
N ILE A 64 -8.92 -4.80 -6.30
CA ILE A 64 -8.84 -3.36 -6.06
C ILE A 64 -8.00 -2.67 -7.13
N LYS A 65 -6.81 -3.20 -7.45
CA LYS A 65 -5.92 -2.62 -8.46
C LYS A 65 -6.56 -2.59 -9.85
N THR A 66 -7.33 -3.61 -10.21
CA THR A 66 -7.99 -3.68 -11.53
C THR A 66 -9.31 -2.93 -11.58
N GLY A 67 -10.04 -2.86 -10.46
CA GLY A 67 -11.37 -2.23 -10.40
C GLY A 67 -11.34 -0.73 -10.10
N PHE A 68 -10.29 -0.24 -9.43
CA PHE A 68 -10.24 1.09 -8.82
C PHE A 68 -8.90 1.79 -9.02
N ALA A 69 -8.21 1.52 -10.13
CA ALA A 69 -6.89 2.08 -10.42
C ALA A 69 -6.85 3.62 -10.38
N GLY A 70 -7.93 4.28 -10.81
CA GLY A 70 -8.06 5.74 -10.72
C GLY A 70 -8.20 6.21 -9.27
N GLN A 71 -9.08 5.55 -8.52
CA GLN A 71 -9.36 5.89 -7.12
C GLN A 71 -8.20 5.59 -6.16
N LEU A 72 -7.37 4.60 -6.50
CA LEU A 72 -6.10 4.37 -5.81
C LEU A 72 -5.12 5.54 -6.02
N LYS A 73 -5.09 6.11 -7.23
CA LYS A 73 -4.20 7.24 -7.55
C LYS A 73 -4.64 8.54 -6.89
N ASP A 74 -5.95 8.78 -6.79
CA ASP A 74 -6.49 10.00 -6.18
C ASP A 74 -6.78 9.88 -4.67
N GLY A 75 -6.65 8.67 -4.11
CA GLY A 75 -6.84 8.36 -2.69
C GLY A 75 -8.29 8.20 -2.26
N THR A 76 -9.26 8.22 -3.17
CA THR A 76 -10.68 7.96 -2.84
C THR A 76 -10.94 6.49 -2.49
N VAL A 77 -10.06 5.57 -2.92
CA VAL A 77 -9.98 4.20 -2.43
C VAL A 77 -8.58 3.91 -1.90
N GLU A 78 -8.48 3.36 -0.70
CA GLU A 78 -7.22 2.90 -0.11
C GLU A 78 -7.24 1.38 0.11
N LEU A 79 -6.07 0.74 0.00
CA LEU A 79 -5.88 -0.67 0.34
C LEU A 79 -4.73 -0.82 1.34
N HIS A 80 -5.01 -1.45 2.47
CA HIS A 80 -4.04 -1.73 3.52
C HIS A 80 -3.98 -3.22 3.85
N PHE A 81 -2.78 -3.74 4.02
CA PHE A 81 -2.52 -5.08 4.56
C PHE A 81 -2.07 -4.93 6.01
N ILE A 82 -2.83 -5.50 6.94
CA ILE A 82 -2.62 -5.30 8.38
C ILE A 82 -2.32 -6.63 9.04
N ASP A 83 -1.12 -6.76 9.62
CA ASP A 83 -0.80 -7.89 10.49
C ASP A 83 -1.52 -7.70 11.84
N PHE A 84 -2.61 -8.42 12.07
CA PHE A 84 -3.39 -8.26 13.30
C PHE A 84 -2.71 -8.86 14.54
N GLN A 85 -1.64 -9.65 14.36
CA GLN A 85 -0.85 -10.23 15.45
C GLN A 85 0.28 -9.29 15.90
N ASN A 86 0.57 -8.24 15.12
CA ASN A 86 1.53 -7.22 15.51
C ASN A 86 0.89 -6.25 16.52
N GLU A 87 1.51 -6.09 17.69
CA GLU A 87 1.02 -5.21 18.76
C GLU A 87 0.79 -3.76 18.32
N LYS A 88 1.57 -3.28 17.34
CA LYS A 88 1.39 -1.94 16.74
C LYS A 88 0.00 -1.75 16.13
N ASN A 89 -0.67 -2.84 15.77
CA ASN A 89 -2.01 -2.84 15.17
C ASN A 89 -3.12 -3.19 16.17
N ALA A 90 -2.82 -3.37 17.46
CA ALA A 90 -3.79 -3.81 18.46
C ALA A 90 -5.04 -2.90 18.55
N ALA A 91 -4.89 -1.60 18.35
CA ALA A 91 -6.00 -0.65 18.31
C ALA A 91 -6.96 -0.96 17.13
N TYR A 92 -6.42 -1.25 15.94
CA TYR A 92 -7.23 -1.63 14.77
C TYR A 92 -7.88 -3.00 14.97
N THR A 93 -7.12 -3.99 15.45
CA THR A 93 -7.63 -5.34 15.75
C THR A 93 -8.82 -5.26 16.70
N LYS A 94 -8.73 -4.44 17.75
CA LYS A 94 -9.82 -4.22 18.70
C LYS A 94 -11.00 -3.47 18.07
N ALA A 95 -10.74 -2.36 17.37
CA ALA A 95 -11.79 -1.52 16.78
C ALA A 95 -12.67 -2.29 15.78
N TYR A 96 -12.05 -3.13 14.95
CA TYR A 96 -12.75 -3.93 13.94
C TYR A 96 -13.09 -5.35 14.40
N LYS A 97 -12.86 -5.68 15.69
CA LYS A 97 -13.17 -6.99 16.30
C LYS A 97 -12.55 -8.17 15.56
N ILE A 98 -11.30 -8.02 15.12
CA ILE A 98 -10.58 -9.00 14.31
C ILE A 98 -10.11 -10.16 15.18
N THR A 99 -10.53 -11.37 14.83
CA THR A 99 -10.10 -12.63 15.49
C THR A 99 -9.39 -13.58 14.53
N GLY A 100 -9.35 -13.25 13.24
CA GLY A 100 -8.77 -14.07 12.18
C GLY A 100 -8.58 -13.27 10.89
N PRO A 101 -8.11 -13.91 9.80
CA PRO A 101 -8.00 -13.27 8.50
C PRO A 101 -9.36 -12.72 8.05
N ALA A 102 -9.40 -11.45 7.67
CA ALA A 102 -10.63 -10.74 7.35
C ALA A 102 -10.37 -9.63 6.34
N LEU A 103 -11.39 -9.28 5.55
CA LEU A 103 -11.37 -8.11 4.68
C LEU A 103 -12.44 -7.14 5.18
N ILE A 104 -12.00 -6.04 5.79
CA ILE A 104 -12.89 -4.96 6.19
C ILE A 104 -12.94 -3.92 5.09
N VAL A 105 -14.13 -3.47 4.73
CA VAL A 105 -14.33 -2.27 3.93
C VAL A 105 -14.99 -1.22 4.82
N ALA A 106 -14.31 -0.09 4.98
CA ALA A 106 -14.76 1.04 5.79
C ALA A 106 -15.02 2.25 4.90
N LYS A 107 -16.12 2.95 5.18
CA LYS A 107 -16.38 4.28 4.66
C LYS A 107 -15.85 5.30 5.64
N VAL A 108 -15.08 6.24 5.12
CA VAL A 108 -14.61 7.40 5.86
C VAL A 108 -15.37 8.62 5.34
N ALA A 109 -15.97 9.37 6.26
CA ALA A 109 -16.61 10.66 5.99
C ALA A 109 -16.01 11.70 6.95
N ASP A 110 -15.58 12.84 6.41
CA ASP A 110 -14.91 13.89 7.18
C ASP A 110 -13.75 13.37 8.06
N ASN A 111 -12.92 12.49 7.48
CA ASN A 111 -11.79 11.82 8.16
C ASN A 111 -12.17 10.93 9.35
N LYS A 112 -13.44 10.54 9.49
CA LYS A 112 -13.91 9.61 10.52
C LYS A 112 -14.57 8.41 9.87
N VAL A 113 -14.36 7.23 10.45
CA VAL A 113 -15.07 6.02 10.00
C VAL A 113 -16.56 6.18 10.31
N ALA A 114 -17.38 6.21 9.25
CA ALA A 114 -18.83 6.37 9.36
C ALA A 114 -19.53 5.00 9.45
N GLU A 115 -19.07 4.05 8.64
CA GLU A 115 -19.60 2.68 8.60
C GLU A 115 -18.49 1.72 8.13
N PHE A 116 -18.59 0.46 8.50
CA PHE A 116 -17.71 -0.59 7.99
C PHE A 116 -18.42 -1.93 7.93
N LYS A 117 -17.90 -2.83 7.09
CA LYS A 117 -18.39 -4.19 6.96
C LYS A 117 -17.23 -5.17 6.86
N ASP A 118 -17.38 -6.29 7.56
CA ASP A 118 -16.57 -7.48 7.37
C ASP A 118 -17.12 -8.28 6.19
N LEU A 119 -16.31 -8.42 5.14
CA LEU A 119 -16.69 -9.11 3.91
C LEU A 119 -16.54 -10.64 4.06
N LYS A 120 -17.34 -11.24 4.94
CA LYS A 120 -17.26 -12.68 5.29
C LYS A 120 -17.32 -13.64 4.09
N ASP A 121 -18.02 -13.27 3.02
CA ASP A 121 -18.15 -14.13 1.84
C ASP A 121 -16.86 -14.26 1.02
N ILE A 122 -15.77 -13.58 1.39
CA ILE A 122 -14.44 -13.89 0.83
C ILE A 122 -14.06 -15.36 1.03
N TRP A 123 -14.50 -15.97 2.15
CA TRP A 123 -14.22 -17.37 2.46
C TRP A 123 -14.98 -18.33 1.54
N SER A 124 -16.24 -18.00 1.22
CA SER A 124 -17.05 -18.77 0.28
C SER A 124 -16.53 -18.64 -1.15
N ASN A 125 -15.98 -17.47 -1.50
CA ASN A 125 -15.55 -17.17 -2.85
C ASN A 125 -14.08 -17.52 -3.14
N VAL A 126 -13.22 -17.82 -2.15
CA VAL A 126 -11.77 -18.03 -2.37
C VAL A 126 -11.45 -19.18 -3.35
N GLY A 127 -12.36 -20.14 -3.49
CA GLY A 127 -12.26 -21.23 -4.48
C GLY A 127 -12.43 -20.77 -5.92
N ASP A 128 -13.18 -19.69 -6.15
CA ASP A 128 -13.46 -19.10 -7.46
C ASP A 128 -12.95 -17.65 -7.51
N LYS A 129 -11.78 -17.48 -8.12
CA LYS A 129 -11.12 -16.17 -8.25
C LYS A 129 -12.02 -15.12 -8.90
N LYS A 130 -12.81 -15.49 -9.93
CA LYS A 130 -13.66 -14.54 -10.66
C LYS A 130 -14.80 -14.07 -9.76
N ALA A 131 -15.44 -15.01 -9.05
CA ALA A 131 -16.47 -14.68 -8.06
C ALA A 131 -15.92 -13.80 -6.93
N PHE A 132 -14.73 -14.12 -6.41
CA PHE A 132 -14.05 -13.33 -5.38
C PHE A 132 -13.82 -11.88 -5.82
N ILE A 133 -13.19 -11.70 -7.00
CA ILE A 133 -12.87 -10.37 -7.52
C ILE A 133 -14.15 -9.57 -7.71
N LYS A 134 -15.17 -10.16 -8.34
CA LYS A 134 -16.46 -9.50 -8.54
C LYS A 134 -17.10 -9.10 -7.22
N TYR A 135 -17.14 -10.00 -6.24
CA TYR A 135 -17.70 -9.73 -4.93
C TYR A 135 -17.01 -8.54 -4.25
N VAL A 136 -15.67 -8.51 -4.18
CA VAL A 136 -14.94 -7.39 -3.57
C VAL A 136 -15.21 -6.07 -4.30
N GLN A 137 -15.20 -6.07 -5.63
CA GLN A 137 -15.48 -4.88 -6.41
C GLN A 137 -16.91 -4.36 -6.20
N ASP A 138 -17.90 -5.25 -6.14
CA ASP A 138 -19.29 -4.84 -5.89
C ASP A 138 -19.45 -4.22 -4.49
N GLN A 139 -18.79 -4.79 -3.47
CA GLN A 139 -18.85 -4.26 -2.10
C GLN A 139 -18.20 -2.88 -1.99
N ILE A 140 -17.05 -2.66 -2.64
CA ILE A 140 -16.38 -1.34 -2.63
C ILE A 140 -17.23 -0.29 -3.37
N LYS A 141 -17.80 -0.63 -4.53
CA LYS A 141 -18.69 0.28 -5.28
C LYS A 141 -19.91 0.69 -4.45
N ALA A 142 -20.49 -0.23 -3.69
CA ALA A 142 -21.60 0.07 -2.79
C ALA A 142 -21.21 1.11 -1.72
N TYR A 143 -19.98 1.02 -1.19
CA TYR A 143 -19.44 1.96 -0.21
C TYR A 143 -19.08 3.32 -0.82
N GLU A 144 -18.59 3.36 -2.07
CA GLU A 144 -18.34 4.60 -2.79
C GLU A 144 -19.64 5.36 -3.10
N ALA A 145 -20.70 4.65 -3.51
CA ALA A 145 -21.99 5.24 -3.85
C ALA A 145 -22.67 5.89 -2.64
N ALA A 146 -22.45 5.34 -1.44
CA ALA A 146 -22.98 5.89 -0.20
C ALA A 146 -22.15 7.07 0.34
N ALA A 147 -20.91 7.29 -0.13
CA ALA A 147 -19.96 8.30 0.36
C ALA A 147 -20.06 9.67 -0.31
N LYS A 148 -20.99 9.81 -1.26
CA LYS A 148 -21.39 11.08 -1.88
C LYS A 148 -22.64 11.60 -1.19
#